data_AF-A0A497A8V8-F1
#
_entry.id   AF-A0A497A8V8-F1
#
_cell.length_a   1.000
_cell.length_b   1.000
_cell.length_c   1.000
_cell.angle_alpha   90.00
_cell.angle_beta   90.00
_cell.angle_gamma   90.00
#
_symmetry.space_group_name_H-M   'P 1'
#
loop_
_entity.id
_entity.type
_entity.pdbx_description
1 polymer ?
#
loop_
_entity_poly.entity_id
_entity_poly.type
_entity_poly.pdbx_seq_one_letter_code
_entity_poly.pdbx_strand_id
1 'polypeptide(L)' 'VEPLHGAYRRTCLPAIEAAIRAGWRRVVSFFPHVRVRYVTPKEVIPLDPDLRSFRNVNTPEEWETVRAEWTRE' A
#
# COMPACT_ATOMS: atom_id res chain seq x y z
N VAL A 1 -1.77 -3.27 -7.15
CA VAL A 1 -2.28 -3.21 -5.77
C VAL A 1 -1.22 -2.52 -4.94
N GLU A 2 -1.61 -1.64 -4.03
CA GLU A 2 -0.68 -0.99 -3.08
C GLU A 2 -0.71 -1.75 -1.75
N PRO A 3 0.14 -2.78 -1.55
CA PRO A 3 0.04 -3.63 -0.36
C PRO A 3 0.57 -2.95 0.91
N LEU A 4 1.37 -1.89 0.78
CA LEU A 4 1.86 -1.11 1.92
C LEU A 4 0.82 -0.10 2.42
N HIS A 5 -0.23 0.14 1.63
CA HIS A 5 -1.40 0.92 2.00
C HIS A 5 -2.62 -0.01 2.14
N GLY A 6 -2.62 -0.86 3.18
CA GLY A 6 -3.65 -1.87 3.40
C GLY A 6 -3.88 -2.19 4.88
N ALA A 7 -5.07 -2.73 5.18
CA ALA A 7 -5.43 -3.16 6.53
C ALA A 7 -5.20 -4.67 6.70
N TYR A 8 -4.40 -5.05 7.68
CA TYR A 8 -4.03 -6.44 7.95
C TYR A 8 -4.56 -6.89 9.31
N ARG A 9 -5.13 -8.09 9.36
CA ARG A 9 -5.54 -8.75 10.61
C ARG A 9 -4.38 -9.59 11.15
N ARG A 10 -4.33 -9.81 12.47
CA ARG A 10 -3.36 -10.73 13.10
C ARG A 10 -3.45 -12.16 12.55
N THR A 11 -4.60 -12.56 12.01
CA THR A 11 -4.77 -13.85 11.33
C THR A 11 -3.90 -14.01 10.08
N CYS A 12 -3.29 -12.94 9.55
CA CYS A 12 -2.32 -13.02 8.46
C CYS A 12 -0.91 -13.45 8.92
N LEU A 13 -0.60 -13.38 10.23
CA LEU A 13 0.74 -13.64 10.75
C LEU A 13 1.32 -15.00 10.32
N PRO A 14 0.61 -16.13 10.42
CA PRO A 14 1.18 -17.42 10.04
C PRO A 14 1.61 -17.48 8.57
N ALA A 15 0.83 -16.87 7.66
CA ALA A 15 1.12 -16.84 6.23
C ALA A 15 2.31 -15.90 5.91
N ILE A 16 2.39 -14.77 6.60
CA ILE A 16 3.51 -13.82 6.47
C ILE A 16 4.81 -14.47 6.97
N GLU A 17 4.80 -15.10 8.13
CA GLU A 17 5.98 -15.77 8.67
C GLU A 17 6.46 -16.93 7.79
N ALA A 18 5.53 -17.71 7.22
CA ALA A 18 5.86 -18.76 6.27
C ALA A 18 6.55 -18.20 5.02
N ALA A 19 6.04 -17.10 4.46
CA ALA A 19 6.65 -16.43 3.31
C ALA A 19 8.07 -15.92 3.62
N ILE A 20 8.28 -15.33 4.80
CA ILE A 20 9.60 -14.87 5.26
C ILE A 20 10.57 -16.05 5.38
N ARG A 21 10.15 -17.15 6.04
CA ARG A 21 10.98 -18.37 6.20
C ARG A 21 11.31 -19.03 4.86
N ALA A 22 10.40 -18.96 3.89
CA ALA A 22 10.62 -19.44 2.52
C ALA A 22 11.49 -18.50 1.66
N GLY A 23 11.90 -17.34 2.18
CA GLY A 23 12.70 -16.36 1.45
C GLY A 23 11.90 -15.56 0.41
N TRP A 24 10.57 -15.58 0.46
CA TRP A 24 9.72 -14.82 -0.45
C TRP A 24 9.65 -13.36 0.00
N ARG A 25 10.32 -12.47 -0.75
CA ARG A 25 10.49 -11.06 -0.39
C ARG A 25 9.40 -10.12 -0.93
N ARG A 26 8.46 -10.62 -1.75
CA ARG A 26 7.37 -9.79 -2.27
C ARG A 26 6.21 -9.84 -1.29
N VAL A 27 5.71 -8.69 -0.85
CA VAL A 27 4.58 -8.61 0.11
C VAL A 27 3.36 -9.39 -0.38
N VAL A 28 3.10 -9.39 -1.69
CA VAL A 28 1.96 -10.12 -2.27
C VAL A 28 2.11 -11.65 -2.27
N SER A 29 3.30 -12.19 -1.96
CA SER A 29 3.55 -13.63 -2.02
C SER A 29 2.71 -14.46 -1.05
N PHE A 30 2.25 -13.88 0.07
CA PHE A 30 1.40 -14.60 1.02
C PHE A 30 -0.10 -14.48 0.71
N PHE A 31 -0.51 -13.64 -0.24
CA PHE A 31 -1.92 -13.37 -0.54
C PHE A 31 -2.72 -14.63 -0.93
N PRO A 32 -2.19 -15.60 -1.69
CA PRO A 32 -2.90 -16.84 -1.98
C PRO A 32 -3.24 -17.69 -0.75
N HIS A 33 -2.57 -17.45 0.38
CA HIS A 33 -2.72 -18.20 1.62
C HIS A 33 -3.67 -17.53 2.63
N VAL A 34 -4.30 -16.41 2.25
CA VAL A 34 -5.25 -15.68 3.10
C VAL A 34 -6.44 -15.19 2.28
N ARG A 35 -7.55 -14.87 2.96
CA ARG A 35 -8.67 -14.20 2.30
C ARG A 35 -8.34 -12.72 2.12
N VAL A 36 -8.24 -12.27 0.87
CA VAL A 36 -8.02 -10.85 0.52
C VAL A 36 -9.32 -10.23 0.03
N ARG A 37 -9.68 -9.07 0.57
CA ARG A 37 -10.71 -8.18 0.00
C ARG A 37 -10.00 -6.99 -0.62
N TYR A 38 -10.10 -6.83 -1.93
CA TYR A 38 -9.59 -5.64 -2.60
C TYR A 38 -10.54 -4.46 -2.40
N VAL A 39 -9.96 -3.28 -2.17
CA VAL A 39 -10.66 -2.01 -2.16
C VAL A 39 -10.48 -1.38 -3.54
N THR A 40 -11.56 -0.99 -4.17
CA THR A 40 -11.55 -0.44 -5.53
C THR A 40 -11.41 1.08 -5.52
N PRO A 41 -10.91 1.70 -6.60
CA PRO A 41 -10.89 3.16 -6.71
C PRO A 41 -12.25 3.81 -6.50
N LYS A 42 -13.35 3.14 -6.90
CA LYS A 42 -14.72 3.63 -6.68
C LYS A 42 -15.08 3.82 -5.20
N GLU A 43 -14.51 3.01 -4.31
CA GLU A 43 -14.68 3.14 -2.86
C GLU A 43 -13.79 4.26 -2.28
N VAL A 44 -12.67 4.58 -2.94
CA VAL A 44 -11.65 5.52 -2.45
C VAL A 44 -11.89 6.95 -2.92
N ILE A 45 -12.23 7.15 -4.19
CA ILE A 45 -12.41 8.48 -4.82
C ILE A 45 -13.34 9.41 -4.02
N PRO A 46 -14.45 8.96 -3.40
CA PRO A 46 -15.29 9.85 -2.58
C PRO A 46 -14.60 10.43 -1.34
N LEU A 47 -13.51 9.81 -0.87
CA LEU A 47 -12.74 10.20 0.31
C LEU A 47 -11.43 10.92 -0.05
N ASP A 48 -10.79 10.49 -1.15
CA ASP A 48 -9.53 11.04 -1.66
C ASP A 48 -9.64 11.16 -3.19
N PRO A 49 -10.26 12.26 -3.70
CA PRO A 49 -10.56 12.43 -5.12
C PRO A 49 -9.31 12.41 -6.02
N ASP A 50 -8.20 12.91 -5.48
CA ASP A 50 -6.91 13.03 -6.17
C ASP A 50 -5.99 11.82 -5.91
N LEU A 51 -6.42 10.84 -5.10
CA LEU A 51 -5.63 9.68 -4.68
C LEU A 51 -4.27 10.05 -4.05
N ARG A 52 -4.21 11.20 -3.35
CA ARG A 52 -2.97 11.69 -2.73
C ARG A 52 -2.42 10.73 -1.68
N SER A 53 -3.29 9.99 -0.99
CA SER A 53 -2.91 8.97 0.00
C SER A 53 -2.17 7.76 -0.60
N PHE A 54 -2.20 7.60 -1.93
CA PHE A 54 -1.50 6.53 -2.66
C PHE A 54 -0.21 6.99 -3.34
N ARG A 55 0.17 8.27 -3.22
CA ARG A 55 1.40 8.82 -3.82
C ARG A 55 2.62 8.45 -2.97
N ASN A 56 3.51 7.64 -3.53
CA ASN A 56 4.84 7.40 -2.94
C ASN A 56 5.81 8.51 -3.32
N VAL A 57 6.75 8.80 -2.42
CA VAL A 57 7.87 9.73 -2.64
C VAL A 57 9.16 8.96 -2.38
N ASN A 58 9.83 8.51 -3.43
CA ASN A 58 11.02 7.66 -3.34
C ASN A 58 12.30 8.41 -3.73
N THR A 59 12.17 9.50 -4.48
CA THR A 59 13.30 10.28 -5.02
C THR A 59 13.31 11.72 -4.49
N PRO A 60 14.49 12.37 -4.44
CA PRO A 60 14.59 13.79 -4.11
C PRO A 60 13.73 14.70 -5.01
N GLU A 61 13.63 14.40 -6.30
CA GLU A 61 12.85 15.17 -7.27
C GLU A 61 11.35 15.09 -6.99
N GLU A 62 10.85 13.89 -6.65
CA GLU A 62 9.46 13.70 -6.20
C GLU A 62 9.20 14.47 -4.91
N TRP A 63 10.16 14.50 -3.98
CA TRP A 63 10.05 15.25 -2.73
C TRP A 63 9.95 16.76 -2.96
N GLU A 64 10.80 17.32 -3.81
CA GLU A 64 10.74 18.74 -4.20
C GLU A 64 9.39 19.10 -4.81
N THR A 65 8.86 18.22 -5.66
CA THR A 65 7.55 18.39 -6.30
C THR A 65 6.42 18.41 -5.26
N VAL A 66 6.34 17.39 -4.38
CA VAL A 66 5.31 17.31 -3.33
C VAL A 66 5.41 18.49 -2.36
N ARG A 67 6.62 18.91 -2.00
CA ARG A 67 6.86 20.03 -1.09
C ARG A 67 6.37 21.36 -1.68
N ALA A 68 6.59 21.58 -2.97
CA ALA A 68 6.12 22.77 -3.67
C ALA A 68 4.59 22.80 -3.82
N GLU A 69 3.95 21.64 -4.01
CA GLU A 69 2.49 21.51 -4.02
C GLU A 69 1.89 21.82 -2.65
N TRP A 70 2.41 21.21 -1.56
CA TRP A 70 1.90 21.44 -0.20
C TRP A 70 1.98 22.91 0.20
N THR A 71 3.10 23.59 -0.08
CA THR A 71 3.29 24.99 0.33
C THR A 71 2.31 25.98 -0.34
N ARG A 72 1.63 25.55 -1.42
CA ARG A 72 0.65 26.37 -2.15
C ARG A 72 -0.79 26.17 -1.67
N GLU A 73 -1.04 25.19 -0.81
CA GLU A 73 -2.35 24.90 -0.20
C GLU A 73 -2.49 25.58 1.17
#